data_AF-A0A1X2I1I1-F1
#
_entry.id   AF-A0A1X2I1I1-F1
#
_cell.length_a   1.000
_cell.length_b   1.000
_cell.length_c   1.000
_cell.angle_alpha   90.00
_cell.angle_beta   90.00
_cell.angle_gamma   90.00
#
_symmetry.space_group_name_H-M   'P 1'
#
loop_
_entity.id
_entity.type
_entity.pdbx_description
1 polymer ?
#
loop_
_entity_poly.entity_id
_entity_poly.type
_entity_poly.pdbx_seq_one_letter_code
_entity_poly.pdbx_strand_id
1 'polypeptide(L)'
;MKFLNDLFVDWSSRVWVISEYHIAKKKNNLKYWFIGIATYELRRLPFLEFDFLDSTSSSAGRNAELDIGQPSSIYLKFHGMMTRQLVDQCFFEMMLCGKASKIEDRFYAILPQSKYKDKINQVTHWKISNMVSVKLKLFEIMDTKDKLTLLFLAGCQEISFSTDPVLPTFATSTIFKSTCRLFSPESPLNFDLGNKSTITLHHHTRDSHLYYFLQLTVKKYYVIDVPSDYRDYCGSKFIIKACDNLQLNLDSSEIKIVCLTYFDESTLESYAEWEASNDCKLYLLGNFEKNKWTMLTSYWKNIELKHSVIINNGKVFNIY
;
A
#
# COMPACT_ATOMS: atom_id res chain seq x y z
N MET A 1 28.32 -0.85 -12.59
CA MET A 1 27.25 -0.07 -11.94
C MET A 1 26.02 -0.86 -11.43
N LYS A 2 25.53 -1.93 -12.10
CA LYS A 2 24.33 -2.67 -11.63
C LYS A 2 24.48 -3.22 -10.19
N PHE A 3 25.59 -3.88 -9.90
CA PHE A 3 25.89 -4.40 -8.56
C PHE A 3 25.82 -3.32 -7.46
N LEU A 4 26.44 -2.16 -7.69
CA LEU A 4 26.42 -1.05 -6.73
C LEU A 4 25.00 -0.50 -6.52
N ASN A 5 24.20 -0.43 -7.58
CA ASN A 5 22.80 -0.06 -7.46
C ASN A 5 22.02 -1.06 -6.60
N ASP A 6 22.19 -2.36 -6.86
CA ASP A 6 21.50 -3.42 -6.12
C ASP A 6 21.88 -3.37 -4.64
N LEU A 7 23.15 -3.09 -4.33
CA LEU A 7 23.66 -2.87 -2.98
C LEU A 7 23.01 -1.67 -2.29
N PHE A 8 22.90 -0.53 -2.99
CA PHE A 8 22.23 0.66 -2.45
C PHE A 8 20.75 0.41 -2.20
N VAL A 9 20.05 -0.24 -3.13
CA VAL A 9 18.63 -0.60 -2.96
C VAL A 9 18.46 -1.57 -1.78
N ASP A 10 19.31 -2.60 -1.69
CA ASP A 10 19.24 -3.55 -0.57
C ASP A 10 19.44 -2.85 0.77
N TRP A 11 20.50 -2.05 0.89
CA TRP A 11 20.82 -1.33 2.13
C TRP A 11 19.73 -0.32 2.50
N SER A 12 19.34 0.56 1.57
CA SER A 12 18.34 1.61 1.82
C SER A 12 16.93 1.08 2.06
N SER A 13 16.62 -0.14 1.60
CA SER A 13 15.34 -0.78 1.89
C SER A 13 15.20 -1.29 3.33
N ARG A 14 16.28 -1.35 4.11
CA ARG A 14 16.23 -1.86 5.49
C ARG A 14 15.62 -0.83 6.43
N VAL A 15 14.65 -1.24 7.26
CA VAL A 15 13.93 -0.32 8.15
C VAL A 15 14.83 0.38 9.16
N TRP A 16 15.89 -0.29 9.64
CA TRP A 16 16.88 0.32 10.53
C TRP A 16 17.64 1.46 9.83
N VAL A 17 18.00 1.28 8.56
CA VAL A 17 18.67 2.32 7.75
C VAL A 17 17.77 3.53 7.54
N ILE A 18 16.46 3.31 7.36
CA ILE A 18 15.49 4.40 7.28
C ILE A 18 15.48 5.21 8.59
N SER A 19 15.46 4.53 9.74
CA SER A 19 15.55 5.20 11.04
C SER A 19 16.88 5.96 11.22
N GLU A 20 18.01 5.36 10.85
CA GLU A 20 19.33 5.99 10.86
C GLU A 20 19.40 7.22 9.94
N TYR A 21 18.79 7.14 8.75
CA TYR A 21 18.67 8.26 7.83
C TYR A 21 17.97 9.45 8.48
N HIS A 22 16.86 9.24 9.20
CA HIS A 22 16.18 10.32 9.90
C HIS A 22 17.02 10.94 11.04
N ILE A 23 17.88 10.15 11.68
CA ILE A 23 18.85 10.65 12.67
C ILE A 23 19.95 11.45 11.97
N ALA A 24 20.51 10.92 10.89
CA ALA A 24 21.58 11.53 10.11
C ALA A 24 21.13 12.83 9.44
N LYS A 25 19.88 12.91 8.99
CA LYS A 25 19.27 14.12 8.40
C LYS A 25 19.34 15.32 9.34
N LYS A 26 19.11 15.10 10.64
CA LYS A 26 19.21 16.16 11.66
C LYS A 26 20.64 16.70 11.81
N LYS A 27 21.65 15.93 11.44
CA LYS A 27 23.07 16.25 11.56
C LYS A 27 23.76 16.52 10.22
N ASN A 28 23.02 16.44 9.10
CA ASN A 28 23.54 16.45 7.73
C ASN A 28 24.77 15.54 7.54
N ASN A 29 24.77 14.33 8.12
CA ASN A 29 25.96 13.46 8.16
C ASN A 29 25.59 12.01 7.87
N LEU A 30 25.30 11.70 6.60
CA LEU A 30 25.10 10.34 6.15
C LEU A 30 26.19 9.96 5.17
N LYS A 31 26.94 8.91 5.49
CA LYS A 31 28.03 8.41 4.66
C LYS A 31 27.83 6.93 4.41
N TYR A 32 27.93 6.53 3.14
CA TYR A 32 27.89 5.14 2.72
C TYR A 32 29.31 4.63 2.50
N TRP A 33 29.77 3.79 3.42
CA TRP A 33 31.12 3.22 3.42
C TRP A 33 31.09 1.82 2.79
N PHE A 34 32.11 1.49 2.02
CA PHE A 34 32.23 0.18 1.39
C PHE A 34 33.67 -0.31 1.41
N ILE A 35 33.85 -1.61 1.62
CA ILE A 35 35.15 -2.28 1.61
C ILE A 35 35.14 -3.26 0.44
N GLY A 36 36.21 -3.23 -0.37
CA GLY A 36 36.43 -4.24 -1.41
C GLY A 36 35.70 -4.04 -2.74
N ILE A 37 35.10 -2.86 -2.99
CA ILE A 37 34.57 -2.55 -4.33
C ILE A 37 35.70 -2.04 -5.21
N ALA A 38 36.37 -2.96 -5.92
CA ALA A 38 37.47 -2.65 -6.84
C ALA A 38 36.96 -2.20 -8.22
N THR A 39 36.16 -1.15 -8.28
CA THR A 39 35.80 -0.51 -9.57
C THR A 39 36.69 0.70 -9.82
N TYR A 40 37.13 0.88 -11.07
CA TYR A 40 37.97 2.01 -11.46
C TYR A 40 37.30 3.35 -11.10
N GLU A 41 35.98 3.42 -11.25
CA GLU A 41 35.16 4.60 -10.99
C GLU A 41 35.10 4.99 -9.49
N LEU A 42 35.34 4.04 -8.58
CA LEU A 42 35.38 4.27 -7.13
C LEU A 42 36.81 4.30 -6.59
N ARG A 43 37.82 4.20 -7.46
CA ARG A 43 39.22 4.22 -7.04
C ARG A 43 39.50 5.55 -6.35
N ARG A 44 39.93 5.48 -5.07
CA ARG A 44 40.17 6.62 -4.16
C ARG A 44 38.93 7.22 -3.47
N LEU A 45 37.75 6.64 -3.62
CA LEU A 45 36.56 7.02 -2.85
C LEU A 45 36.31 5.96 -1.76
N PRO A 46 36.70 6.20 -0.49
CA PRO A 46 36.43 5.25 0.61
C PRO A 46 34.96 5.22 1.02
N PHE A 47 34.20 6.27 0.70
CA PHE A 47 32.78 6.39 0.96
C PHE A 47 32.10 7.34 -0.04
N LEU A 48 30.77 7.29 -0.07
CA LEU A 48 29.92 8.31 -0.69
C LEU A 48 29.21 9.08 0.41
N GLU A 49 29.27 10.40 0.36
CA GLU A 49 28.57 11.28 1.29
C GLU A 49 27.23 11.68 0.67
N PHE A 50 26.16 11.64 1.47
CA PHE A 50 24.85 12.11 1.06
C PHE A 50 24.60 13.48 1.70
N ASP A 51 24.69 14.53 0.89
CA ASP A 51 24.28 15.87 1.29
C ASP A 51 22.76 16.03 1.19
N PHE A 52 22.11 16.31 2.32
CA PHE A 52 20.67 16.48 2.40
C PHE A 52 20.20 17.85 1.87
N LEU A 53 21.12 18.82 1.75
CA LEU A 53 20.84 20.16 1.22
C LEU A 53 20.98 20.24 -0.30
N ASP A 54 21.60 19.21 -0.90
CA ASP A 54 21.85 19.18 -2.33
C ASP A 54 20.57 18.87 -3.12
N SER A 55 19.75 19.91 -3.31
CA SER A 55 18.54 19.87 -4.12
C SER A 55 18.83 19.81 -5.62
N THR A 56 20.10 19.79 -6.05
CA THR A 56 20.47 19.84 -7.47
C THR A 56 19.98 18.63 -8.28
N SER A 57 19.55 17.56 -7.61
CA SER A 57 18.91 16.41 -8.25
C SER A 57 17.46 16.67 -8.72
N SER A 58 16.81 17.78 -8.37
CA SER A 58 15.47 18.12 -8.88
C SER A 58 15.48 18.82 -10.24
N SER A 59 16.64 19.23 -10.77
CA SER A 59 16.72 19.95 -12.03
C SER A 59 16.94 18.99 -13.21
N ALA A 60 15.86 18.40 -13.71
CA ALA A 60 15.77 17.77 -15.03
C ALA A 60 15.94 18.79 -16.20
N GLY A 61 16.52 19.97 -15.94
CA GLY A 61 16.64 21.08 -16.90
C GLY A 61 18.03 21.71 -16.98
N ARG A 62 19.08 21.11 -16.40
CA ARG A 62 20.45 21.60 -16.64
C ARG A 62 20.97 21.01 -17.95
N ASN A 63 20.86 21.80 -19.01
CA ASN A 63 21.51 21.56 -20.29
C ASN A 63 23.02 21.33 -20.06
N ALA A 64 23.53 20.28 -20.69
CA ALA A 64 24.88 19.78 -20.52
C ALA A 64 25.91 20.69 -21.21
N GLU A 65 26.28 21.80 -20.57
CA GLU A 65 27.59 22.38 -20.81
C GLU A 65 28.60 21.67 -19.90
N LEU A 66 29.53 20.98 -20.55
CA LEU A 66 30.62 20.17 -19.97
C LEU A 66 31.61 21.07 -19.24
N ASP A 67 31.23 21.53 -18.06
CA ASP A 67 32.11 22.35 -17.23
C ASP A 67 33.09 21.46 -16.44
N ILE A 68 34.35 21.88 -16.41
CA ILE A 68 35.45 21.19 -15.74
C ILE A 68 35.25 21.34 -14.23
N GLY A 69 34.46 20.45 -13.65
CA GLY A 69 34.04 20.51 -12.25
C GLY A 69 32.78 19.68 -11.92
N GLN A 70 32.17 18.99 -12.89
CA GLN A 70 30.99 18.18 -12.63
C GLN A 70 31.26 17.06 -11.60
N PRO A 71 30.34 16.85 -10.64
CA PRO A 71 30.38 15.70 -9.75
C PRO A 71 30.44 14.41 -10.56
N SER A 72 31.14 13.39 -10.06
CA SER A 72 31.20 12.10 -10.74
C SER A 72 29.77 11.57 -11.01
N SER A 73 29.56 10.96 -12.17
CA SER A 73 28.25 10.38 -12.53
C SER A 73 27.72 9.40 -11.48
N ILE A 74 28.64 8.78 -10.72
CA ILE A 74 28.34 7.92 -9.57
C ILE A 74 27.73 8.70 -8.41
N TYR A 75 28.26 9.88 -8.08
CA TYR A 75 27.74 10.71 -7.00
C TYR A 75 26.29 11.13 -7.28
N LEU A 76 26.02 11.66 -8.49
CA LEU A 76 24.66 12.04 -8.89
C LEU A 76 23.70 10.85 -8.87
N LYS A 77 24.17 9.68 -9.30
CA LYS A 77 23.36 8.46 -9.28
C LYS A 77 23.08 7.98 -7.85
N PHE A 78 24.09 8.01 -6.98
CA PHE A 78 23.95 7.70 -5.56
C PHE A 78 22.95 8.64 -4.91
N HIS A 79 23.10 9.96 -5.08
CA HIS A 79 22.15 10.96 -4.59
C HIS A 79 20.73 10.71 -5.08
N GLY A 80 20.55 10.54 -6.40
CA GLY A 80 19.23 10.26 -6.97
C GLY A 80 18.61 8.97 -6.42
N MET A 81 19.41 7.94 -6.17
CA MET A 81 18.94 6.70 -5.55
C MET A 81 18.59 6.89 -4.07
N MET A 82 19.44 7.56 -3.31
CA MET A 82 19.24 7.85 -1.89
C MET A 82 17.99 8.70 -1.68
N THR A 83 17.79 9.73 -2.50
CA THR A 83 16.57 10.54 -2.49
C THR A 83 15.34 9.67 -2.72
N ARG A 84 15.33 8.87 -3.79
CA ARG A 84 14.20 7.97 -4.10
C ARG A 84 13.94 6.91 -3.04
N GLN A 85 14.98 6.46 -2.35
CA GLN A 85 14.89 5.35 -1.38
C GLN A 85 14.75 5.82 0.06
N LEU A 86 15.02 7.08 0.41
CA LEU A 86 15.01 7.52 1.81
C LEU A 86 14.23 8.83 2.02
N VAL A 87 14.16 9.69 1.00
CA VAL A 87 13.38 10.93 1.06
C VAL A 87 11.93 10.68 0.65
N ASP A 88 11.73 10.01 -0.48
CA ASP A 88 10.42 9.92 -1.14
C ASP A 88 9.54 8.76 -0.64
N GLN A 89 9.96 8.02 0.38
CA GLN A 89 9.18 6.89 0.89
C GLN A 89 8.04 7.39 1.78
N CYS A 90 6.82 6.94 1.48
CA CYS A 90 5.69 7.18 2.37
C CYS A 90 5.68 6.18 3.54
N PHE A 91 4.88 6.47 4.56
CA PHE A 91 4.73 5.61 5.74
C PHE A 91 4.43 4.13 5.38
N PHE A 92 3.52 3.89 4.44
CA PHE A 92 3.14 2.53 4.03
C PHE A 92 4.27 1.82 3.31
N GLU A 93 5.03 2.53 2.48
CA GLU A 93 6.16 1.95 1.77
C GLU A 93 7.23 1.47 2.76
N MET A 94 7.58 2.31 3.73
CA MET A 94 8.57 1.97 4.76
C MET A 94 8.08 0.80 5.63
N MET A 95 6.81 0.82 6.03
CA MET A 95 6.23 -0.18 6.92
C MET A 95 6.02 -1.53 6.23
N LEU A 96 5.48 -1.55 5.01
CA LEU A 96 5.02 -2.76 4.32
C LEU A 96 6.05 -3.34 3.37
N CYS A 97 6.88 -2.51 2.73
CA CYS A 97 7.84 -2.94 1.71
C CYS A 97 9.29 -2.96 2.22
N GLY A 98 9.58 -2.30 3.35
CA GLY A 98 10.92 -2.32 3.94
C GLY A 98 11.41 -3.72 4.29
N LYS A 99 12.72 -3.92 4.45
CA LYS A 99 13.32 -5.17 4.95
C LYS A 99 13.62 -5.02 6.43
N ALA A 100 13.31 -6.05 7.21
CA ALA A 100 13.54 -6.06 8.66
C ALA A 100 14.01 -7.44 9.10
N SER A 101 14.93 -7.49 10.08
CA SER A 101 15.43 -8.76 10.62
C SER A 101 14.32 -9.49 11.37
N LYS A 102 13.57 -8.78 12.22
CA LYS A 102 12.28 -9.23 12.75
C LYS A 102 11.16 -8.37 12.17
N ILE A 103 9.97 -8.95 12.01
CA ILE A 103 8.83 -8.22 11.45
C ILE A 103 8.37 -7.08 12.38
N GLU A 104 8.49 -7.26 13.70
CA GLU A 104 8.21 -6.21 14.68
C GLU A 104 9.17 -5.01 14.61
N ASP A 105 10.43 -5.19 14.14
CA ASP A 105 11.43 -4.13 14.02
C ASP A 105 10.94 -2.98 13.12
N ARG A 106 10.03 -3.27 12.19
CA ARG A 106 9.36 -2.26 11.34
C ARG A 106 8.66 -1.21 12.20
N PHE A 107 7.97 -1.62 13.26
CA PHE A 107 7.30 -0.68 14.15
C PHE A 107 8.29 0.13 14.97
N TYR A 108 9.35 -0.50 15.47
CA TYR A 108 10.38 0.20 16.23
C TYR A 108 11.11 1.27 15.41
N ALA A 109 11.39 0.98 14.14
CA ALA A 109 12.08 1.90 13.26
C ALA A 109 11.17 3.02 12.71
N ILE A 110 9.94 2.69 12.33
CA ILE A 110 9.09 3.59 11.53
C ILE A 110 8.12 4.41 12.39
N LEU A 111 7.54 3.87 13.47
CA LEU A 111 6.58 4.62 14.28
C LEU A 111 7.16 5.92 14.85
N PRO A 112 8.40 5.98 15.38
CA PRO A 112 8.98 7.21 15.91
C PRO A 112 9.07 8.36 14.89
N GLN A 113 9.08 8.04 13.60
CA GLN A 113 9.16 9.00 12.49
C GLN A 113 7.79 9.40 11.93
N SER A 114 6.71 8.86 12.49
CA SER A 114 5.34 9.03 12.02
C SER A 114 4.47 9.81 13.02
N LYS A 115 3.25 10.14 12.61
CA LYS A 115 2.22 10.69 13.51
C LYS A 115 1.75 9.71 14.60
N TYR A 116 2.14 8.43 14.52
CA TYR A 116 1.79 7.36 15.46
C TYR A 116 2.90 7.02 16.47
N LYS A 117 3.86 7.94 16.65
CA LYS A 117 5.01 7.76 17.55
C LYS A 117 4.65 7.42 19.00
N ASP A 118 3.45 7.80 19.45
CA ASP A 118 2.94 7.52 20.80
C ASP A 118 2.64 6.02 21.03
N LYS A 119 2.53 5.23 19.96
CA LYS A 119 2.23 3.80 20.05
C LYS A 119 3.46 2.92 20.27
N ILE A 120 4.67 3.47 20.18
CA ILE A 120 5.94 2.73 20.25
C ILE A 120 6.08 1.86 21.50
N ASN A 121 5.63 2.36 22.66
CA ASN A 121 5.75 1.67 23.94
C ASN A 121 4.85 0.43 24.05
N GLN A 122 3.93 0.23 23.10
CA GLN A 122 2.99 -0.89 23.10
C GLN A 122 3.46 -2.05 22.18
N VAL A 123 4.46 -1.80 21.32
CA VAL A 123 4.89 -2.73 20.26
C VAL A 123 5.29 -4.09 20.83
N THR A 124 5.98 -4.10 21.98
CA THR A 124 6.41 -5.32 22.70
C THR A 124 5.25 -6.28 23.00
N HIS A 125 4.03 -5.77 23.16
CA HIS A 125 2.85 -6.55 23.55
C HIS A 125 2.03 -7.04 22.35
N TRP A 126 2.32 -6.57 21.13
CA TRP A 126 1.48 -6.85 19.95
C TRP A 126 1.69 -8.23 19.33
N LYS A 127 2.77 -8.94 19.68
CA LYS A 127 3.09 -10.29 19.17
C LYS A 127 3.13 -10.34 17.63
N ILE A 128 3.79 -9.38 17.00
CA ILE A 128 3.88 -9.27 15.53
C ILE A 128 4.86 -10.32 15.00
N SER A 129 4.35 -11.29 14.24
CA SER A 129 5.15 -12.41 13.72
C SER A 129 5.12 -12.55 12.20
N ASN A 130 4.20 -11.88 11.50
CA ASN A 130 4.03 -11.95 10.05
C ASN A 130 3.41 -10.66 9.49
N MET A 131 3.42 -10.48 8.16
CA MET A 131 2.87 -9.27 7.52
C MET A 131 1.35 -9.11 7.71
N VAL A 132 0.62 -10.20 7.91
CA VAL A 132 -0.82 -10.16 8.22
C VAL A 132 -1.02 -9.47 9.57
N SER A 133 -0.26 -9.87 10.59
CA SER A 133 -0.29 -9.24 11.92
C SER A 133 0.14 -7.78 11.89
N VAL A 134 1.09 -7.40 11.01
CA VAL A 134 1.44 -5.98 10.77
C VAL A 134 0.23 -5.21 10.29
N LYS A 135 -0.43 -5.68 9.23
CA LYS A 135 -1.59 -4.98 8.63
C LYS A 135 -2.78 -4.90 9.58
N LEU A 136 -3.11 -5.98 10.28
CA LEU A 136 -4.17 -5.97 11.29
C LEU A 136 -3.89 -4.94 12.38
N LYS A 137 -2.63 -4.88 12.86
CA LYS A 137 -2.25 -3.89 13.86
C LYS A 137 -2.28 -2.46 13.33
N LEU A 138 -1.92 -2.24 12.06
CA LEU A 138 -2.08 -0.93 11.42
C LEU A 138 -3.56 -0.51 11.37
N PHE A 139 -4.48 -1.42 10.98
CA PHE A 139 -5.92 -1.12 11.02
C PHE A 139 -6.46 -0.79 12.41
N GLU A 140 -5.81 -1.26 13.47
CA GLU A 140 -6.16 -0.94 14.86
C GLU A 140 -5.71 0.47 15.25
N ILE A 141 -4.44 0.82 14.99
CA ILE A 141 -3.80 2.03 15.55
C ILE A 141 -3.92 3.28 14.66
N MET A 142 -4.19 3.12 13.37
CA MET A 142 -4.17 4.23 12.42
C MET A 142 -5.41 5.12 12.50
N ASP A 143 -5.36 6.32 11.91
CA ASP A 143 -6.54 7.15 11.71
C ASP A 143 -7.39 6.69 10.52
N THR A 144 -8.59 7.26 10.37
CA THR A 144 -9.55 6.88 9.32
C THR A 144 -8.95 6.97 7.91
N LYS A 145 -8.23 8.07 7.61
CA LYS A 145 -7.67 8.30 6.27
C LYS A 145 -6.65 7.22 5.93
N ASP A 146 -5.72 6.95 6.83
CA ASP A 146 -4.67 5.98 6.57
C ASP A 146 -5.21 4.54 6.54
N LYS A 147 -6.22 4.19 7.35
CA LYS A 147 -6.91 2.89 7.24
C LYS A 147 -7.52 2.70 5.85
N LEU A 148 -8.18 3.73 5.30
CA LEU A 148 -8.72 3.69 3.94
C LEU A 148 -7.59 3.52 2.91
N THR A 149 -6.52 4.29 3.01
CA THR A 149 -5.35 4.14 2.12
C THR A 149 -4.80 2.72 2.16
N LEU A 150 -4.65 2.12 3.34
CA LEU A 150 -4.17 0.74 3.48
C LEU A 150 -5.10 -0.28 2.83
N LEU A 151 -6.42 -0.12 3.00
CA LEU A 151 -7.41 -1.01 2.39
C LEU A 151 -7.36 -0.92 0.86
N PHE A 152 -7.30 0.28 0.30
CA PHE A 152 -7.24 0.45 -1.15
C PHE A 152 -5.91 0.00 -1.74
N LEU A 153 -4.79 0.23 -1.05
CA LEU A 153 -3.50 -0.36 -1.42
C LEU A 153 -3.55 -1.89 -1.51
N ALA A 154 -4.27 -2.53 -0.59
CA ALA A 154 -4.48 -3.98 -0.62
C ALA A 154 -5.37 -4.44 -1.78
N GLY A 155 -6.21 -3.54 -2.33
CA GLY A 155 -7.12 -3.81 -3.44
C GLY A 155 -6.54 -3.50 -4.83
N CYS A 156 -5.49 -2.67 -4.90
CA CYS A 156 -4.84 -2.32 -6.16
C CYS A 156 -4.11 -3.49 -6.85
N GLN A 157 -3.96 -4.65 -6.20
CA GLN A 157 -3.08 -5.72 -6.67
C GLN A 157 -3.82 -7.02 -7.00
N GLU A 158 -3.21 -7.84 -7.86
CA GLU A 158 -3.42 -9.28 -7.90
C GLU A 158 -3.16 -9.89 -6.52
N ILE A 159 -4.25 -10.19 -5.81
CA ILE A 159 -4.24 -10.96 -4.57
C ILE A 159 -3.67 -12.35 -4.91
N SER A 160 -2.52 -12.69 -4.31
CA SER A 160 -2.13 -14.07 -4.19
C SER A 160 -3.04 -14.69 -3.15
N PHE A 161 -3.94 -15.58 -3.56
CA PHE A 161 -4.82 -16.25 -2.61
C PHE A 161 -3.97 -17.16 -1.73
N SER A 162 -3.83 -16.74 -0.48
CA SER A 162 -3.53 -17.66 0.60
C SER A 162 -4.45 -18.87 0.49
N THR A 163 -3.88 -20.07 0.60
CA THR A 163 -4.68 -21.28 0.74
C THR A 163 -5.48 -21.28 2.03
N ASP A 164 -5.12 -20.44 3.01
CA ASP A 164 -5.78 -20.38 4.31
C ASP A 164 -7.08 -19.57 4.25
N PRO A 165 -8.25 -20.22 4.41
CA PRO A 165 -9.56 -19.58 4.31
C PRO A 165 -9.91 -18.69 5.52
N VAL A 166 -9.03 -18.63 6.53
CA VAL A 166 -9.32 -17.99 7.83
C VAL A 166 -8.87 -16.53 7.87
N LEU A 167 -7.89 -16.15 7.03
CA LEU A 167 -7.28 -14.83 7.11
C LEU A 167 -7.99 -13.85 6.19
N PRO A 168 -8.16 -12.60 6.64
CA PRO A 168 -8.96 -11.69 5.88
C PRO A 168 -8.23 -11.15 4.66
N THR A 169 -8.96 -11.00 3.55
CA THR A 169 -8.36 -10.72 2.24
C THR A 169 -7.54 -9.42 2.24
N PHE A 170 -8.03 -8.38 2.91
CA PHE A 170 -7.33 -7.10 3.04
C PHE A 170 -5.98 -7.22 3.78
N ALA A 171 -5.83 -8.19 4.69
CA ALA A 171 -4.62 -8.40 5.44
C ALA A 171 -3.64 -9.35 4.74
N THR A 172 -4.12 -10.22 3.86
CA THR A 172 -3.27 -11.19 3.13
C THR A 172 -2.73 -10.66 1.82
N SER A 173 -3.31 -9.61 1.22
CA SER A 173 -2.82 -9.06 -0.05
C SER A 173 -1.34 -8.67 0.03
N THR A 174 -0.58 -8.87 -1.04
CA THR A 174 0.71 -8.19 -1.19
C THR A 174 0.45 -6.72 -1.54
N ILE A 175 1.33 -5.82 -1.10
CA ILE A 175 1.29 -4.39 -1.46
C ILE A 175 2.65 -4.04 -2.04
N PHE A 176 2.67 -3.46 -3.24
CA PHE A 176 3.89 -3.04 -3.91
C PHE A 176 4.27 -1.58 -3.59
N LYS A 177 5.57 -1.31 -3.65
CA LYS A 177 6.13 0.03 -3.47
C LYS A 177 5.58 1.05 -4.48
N SER A 178 5.30 0.64 -5.72
CA SER A 178 4.78 1.54 -6.76
C SER A 178 3.37 2.05 -6.46
N THR A 179 2.50 1.24 -5.85
CA THR A 179 1.10 1.62 -5.58
C THR A 179 0.98 2.60 -4.42
N CYS A 180 1.96 2.62 -3.52
CA CYS A 180 2.00 3.52 -2.35
C CYS A 180 1.99 5.02 -2.73
N ARG A 181 2.28 5.36 -3.98
CA ARG A 181 2.34 6.73 -4.50
C ARG A 181 1.05 7.21 -5.17
N LEU A 182 0.07 6.32 -5.37
CA LEU A 182 -1.18 6.65 -6.08
C LEU A 182 -2.11 7.57 -5.27
N PHE A 183 -2.01 7.53 -3.95
CA PHE A 183 -2.93 8.22 -3.06
C PHE A 183 -2.43 9.64 -2.73
N SER A 184 -2.67 10.57 -3.65
CA SER A 184 -2.41 12.00 -3.45
C SER A 184 -3.36 12.59 -2.39
N PRO A 185 -2.88 13.50 -1.51
CA PRO A 185 -3.68 14.02 -0.40
C PRO A 185 -4.77 15.04 -0.77
N GLU A 186 -4.82 15.53 -2.02
CA GLU A 186 -5.55 16.76 -2.37
C GLU A 186 -6.99 16.54 -2.84
N SER A 187 -7.33 15.37 -3.39
CA SER A 187 -8.67 15.12 -3.93
C SER A 187 -9.68 14.71 -2.85
N PRO A 188 -10.94 15.16 -2.93
CA PRO A 188 -12.01 14.73 -2.03
C PRO A 188 -12.22 13.21 -2.03
N LEU A 189 -12.43 12.64 -0.85
CA LEU A 189 -12.64 11.20 -0.68
C LEU A 189 -14.13 10.83 -0.72
N ASN A 190 -14.41 9.63 -1.22
CA ASN A 190 -15.73 8.99 -1.21
C ASN A 190 -16.17 8.49 0.20
N PHE A 191 -15.56 9.07 1.24
CA PHE A 191 -15.67 8.66 2.63
C PHE A 191 -15.80 9.87 3.54
N ASP A 192 -16.44 9.69 4.69
CA ASP A 192 -16.46 10.69 5.75
C ASP A 192 -15.25 10.50 6.68
N LEU A 193 -14.27 11.39 6.57
CA LEU A 193 -13.06 11.35 7.41
C LEU A 193 -13.33 11.80 8.86
N GLY A 194 -14.39 12.58 9.10
CA GLY A 194 -14.78 13.03 10.43
C GLY A 194 -15.40 11.91 11.27
N ASN A 195 -15.97 10.91 10.60
CA ASN A 195 -16.56 9.75 11.24
C ASN A 195 -15.51 8.63 11.47
N LYS A 196 -15.15 8.39 12.73
CA LYS A 196 -14.22 7.30 13.12
C LYS A 196 -14.77 5.91 12.83
N SER A 197 -16.09 5.77 12.70
CA SER A 197 -16.76 4.51 12.36
C SER A 197 -16.75 4.22 10.86
N THR A 198 -16.25 5.13 10.02
CA THR A 198 -16.15 4.94 8.56
C THR A 198 -15.39 3.67 8.21
N ILE A 199 -14.34 3.33 8.94
CA ILE A 199 -13.63 2.06 8.80
C ILE A 199 -13.19 1.54 10.17
N THR A 200 -13.73 0.40 10.56
CA THR A 200 -13.45 -0.23 11.85
C THR A 200 -13.07 -1.69 11.67
N LEU A 201 -12.01 -2.11 12.36
CA LEU A 201 -11.60 -3.50 12.42
C LEU A 201 -12.37 -4.19 13.53
N HIS A 202 -13.08 -5.23 13.17
CA HIS A 202 -13.78 -6.10 14.11
C HIS A 202 -13.13 -7.47 14.11
N HIS A 203 -13.34 -8.19 15.20
CA HIS A 203 -13.06 -9.61 15.26
C HIS A 203 -14.15 -10.32 16.04
N HIS A 204 -14.36 -11.59 15.73
CA HIS A 204 -15.19 -12.48 16.53
C HIS A 204 -14.49 -13.82 16.72
N THR A 205 -14.71 -14.41 17.89
CA THR A 205 -14.23 -15.75 18.20
C THR A 205 -15.32 -16.75 17.84
N ARG A 206 -14.99 -17.69 16.95
CA ARG A 206 -15.85 -18.83 16.62
C ARG A 206 -14.99 -20.08 16.54
N ASP A 207 -15.40 -21.14 17.24
CA ASP A 207 -14.72 -22.44 17.22
C ASP A 207 -13.21 -22.35 17.55
N SER A 208 -12.84 -21.48 18.51
CA SER A 208 -11.44 -21.15 18.89
C SER A 208 -10.60 -20.45 17.82
N HIS A 209 -11.20 -20.08 16.68
CA HIS A 209 -10.57 -19.27 15.65
C HIS A 209 -11.01 -17.81 15.75
N LEU A 210 -10.07 -16.90 15.52
CA LEU A 210 -10.29 -15.47 15.53
C LEU A 210 -10.50 -14.99 14.09
N TYR A 211 -11.73 -14.60 13.77
CA TYR A 211 -12.11 -14.10 12.46
C TYR A 211 -12.11 -12.59 12.48
N TYR A 212 -11.41 -11.98 11.54
CA TYR A 212 -11.35 -10.53 11.39
C TYR A 212 -12.20 -10.10 10.22
N PHE A 213 -12.82 -8.93 10.34
CA PHE A 213 -13.46 -8.26 9.21
C PHE A 213 -13.36 -6.74 9.37
N LEU A 214 -13.34 -6.03 8.25
CA LEU A 214 -13.44 -4.57 8.24
C LEU A 214 -14.89 -4.19 7.98
N GLN A 215 -15.44 -3.36 8.85
CA GLN A 215 -16.70 -2.69 8.59
C GLN A 215 -16.39 -1.34 7.94
N LEU A 216 -16.85 -1.16 6.71
CA LEU A 216 -16.59 0.02 5.87
C LEU A 216 -17.89 0.73 5.51
N THR A 217 -17.95 2.04 5.75
CA THR A 217 -19.09 2.89 5.36
C THR A 217 -18.68 3.80 4.21
N VAL A 218 -19.42 3.78 3.10
CA VAL A 218 -19.11 4.57 1.89
C VAL A 218 -20.19 5.61 1.60
N LYS A 219 -19.84 6.67 0.86
CA LYS A 219 -20.84 7.62 0.32
C LYS A 219 -21.51 7.07 -0.94
N LYS A 220 -20.71 6.56 -1.88
CA LYS A 220 -21.17 6.01 -3.17
C LYS A 220 -20.52 4.68 -3.47
N TYR A 221 -21.23 3.83 -4.20
CA TYR A 221 -20.69 2.60 -4.77
C TYR A 221 -21.38 2.26 -6.07
N TYR A 222 -20.75 1.40 -6.85
CA TYR A 222 -21.30 0.90 -8.11
C TYR A 222 -21.61 -0.58 -7.97
N VAL A 223 -22.77 -1.01 -8.47
CA VAL A 223 -23.06 -2.43 -8.64
C VAL A 223 -22.76 -2.81 -10.07
N ILE A 224 -21.97 -3.86 -10.19
CA ILE A 224 -21.53 -4.42 -11.46
C ILE A 224 -22.39 -5.65 -11.73
N ASP A 225 -23.16 -5.59 -12.81
CA ASP A 225 -23.89 -6.75 -13.32
C ASP A 225 -22.91 -7.63 -14.10
N VAL A 226 -22.65 -8.83 -13.57
CA VAL A 226 -21.78 -9.82 -14.21
C VAL A 226 -22.61 -10.54 -15.27
N PRO A 227 -22.27 -10.44 -16.56
CA PRO A 227 -22.94 -11.22 -17.61
C PRO A 227 -22.86 -12.72 -17.30
N SER A 228 -23.91 -13.48 -17.65
CA SER A 228 -23.94 -14.95 -17.49
C SER A 228 -22.68 -15.60 -18.05
N ASP A 229 -22.29 -15.15 -19.24
CA ASP A 229 -21.21 -15.72 -20.05
C ASP A 229 -19.83 -15.49 -19.40
N TYR A 230 -19.74 -14.50 -18.50
CA TYR A 230 -18.50 -14.19 -17.79
C TYR A 230 -18.22 -15.13 -16.62
N ARG A 231 -19.25 -15.83 -16.10
CA ARG A 231 -19.06 -16.84 -15.04
C ARG A 231 -18.20 -18.01 -15.52
N ASP A 232 -18.31 -18.34 -16.80
CA ASP A 232 -17.58 -19.48 -17.39
C ASP A 232 -16.12 -19.11 -17.70
N TYR A 233 -15.87 -17.85 -18.07
CA TYR A 233 -14.55 -17.42 -18.54
C TYR A 233 -13.62 -16.95 -17.41
N CYS A 234 -14.16 -16.26 -16.40
CA CYS A 234 -13.34 -15.56 -15.41
C CYS A 234 -13.21 -16.37 -14.13
N GLY A 235 -12.19 -17.23 -14.07
CA GLY A 235 -11.68 -17.78 -12.82
C GLY A 235 -12.77 -18.38 -11.92
N SER A 236 -13.64 -19.22 -12.47
CA SER A 236 -14.75 -19.86 -11.72
C SER A 236 -14.26 -20.42 -10.38
N LYS A 237 -13.08 -21.04 -10.35
CA LYS A 237 -12.43 -21.54 -9.13
C LYS A 237 -12.25 -20.47 -8.04
N PHE A 238 -11.92 -19.24 -8.42
CA PHE A 238 -11.77 -18.15 -7.46
C PHE A 238 -13.11 -17.69 -6.91
N ILE A 239 -14.10 -17.45 -7.77
CA ILE A 239 -15.44 -17.05 -7.33
C ILE A 239 -16.05 -18.15 -6.45
N ILE A 240 -15.89 -19.42 -6.83
CA ILE A 240 -16.29 -20.59 -6.03
C ILE A 240 -15.62 -20.53 -4.66
N LYS A 241 -14.28 -20.46 -4.60
CA LYS A 241 -13.53 -20.42 -3.32
C LYS A 241 -13.93 -19.22 -2.45
N ALA A 242 -14.12 -18.05 -3.06
CA ALA A 242 -14.57 -16.86 -2.35
C ALA A 242 -15.99 -17.06 -1.77
N CYS A 243 -16.90 -17.66 -2.54
CA CYS A 243 -18.24 -18.00 -2.07
C CYS A 243 -18.21 -19.04 -0.95
N ASP A 244 -17.39 -20.09 -1.09
CA ASP A 244 -17.21 -21.12 -0.06
C ASP A 244 -16.70 -20.50 1.25
N ASN A 245 -15.68 -19.64 1.17
CA ASN A 245 -15.12 -18.93 2.33
C ASN A 245 -16.18 -18.04 3.01
N LEU A 246 -17.04 -17.38 2.23
CA LEU A 246 -18.11 -16.53 2.75
C LEU A 246 -19.38 -17.30 3.14
N GLN A 247 -19.45 -18.61 2.83
CA GLN A 247 -20.63 -19.47 2.97
C GLN A 247 -21.83 -18.93 2.16
N LEU A 248 -21.55 -18.58 0.91
CA LEU A 248 -22.51 -18.11 -0.08
C LEU A 248 -22.80 -19.20 -1.10
N ASN A 249 -24.05 -19.28 -1.55
CA ASN A 249 -24.43 -20.20 -2.62
C ASN A 249 -24.14 -19.53 -3.97
N LEU A 250 -23.23 -20.12 -4.76
CA LEU A 250 -22.86 -19.59 -6.07
C LEU A 250 -24.04 -19.50 -7.05
N ASP A 251 -24.97 -20.44 -6.95
CA ASP A 251 -26.14 -20.53 -7.83
C ASP A 251 -27.23 -19.51 -7.45
N SER A 252 -27.09 -18.84 -6.30
CA SER A 252 -27.99 -17.74 -5.95
C SER A 252 -27.75 -16.56 -6.90
N SER A 253 -28.83 -16.01 -7.45
CA SER A 253 -28.81 -14.77 -8.24
C SER A 253 -28.42 -13.53 -7.42
N GLU A 254 -28.09 -13.72 -6.13
CA GLU A 254 -27.87 -12.68 -5.14
C GLU A 254 -26.40 -12.28 -5.00
N ILE A 255 -25.46 -13.02 -5.58
CA ILE A 255 -24.05 -12.62 -5.57
C ILE A 255 -23.86 -11.43 -6.48
N LYS A 256 -23.28 -10.37 -5.93
CA LYS A 256 -23.02 -9.12 -6.63
C LYS A 256 -21.54 -8.76 -6.56
N ILE A 257 -21.08 -8.09 -7.59
CA ILE A 257 -19.80 -7.38 -7.57
C ILE A 257 -20.10 -5.91 -7.28
N VAL A 258 -19.39 -5.35 -6.30
CA VAL A 258 -19.45 -3.94 -5.95
C VAL A 258 -18.10 -3.30 -6.21
N CYS A 259 -18.10 -2.14 -6.87
CA CYS A 259 -16.91 -1.31 -7.01
C CYS A 259 -17.02 -0.11 -6.08
N LEU A 260 -15.99 0.07 -5.25
CA LEU A 260 -15.80 1.21 -4.38
C LEU A 260 -14.67 2.06 -4.93
N THR A 261 -14.86 3.37 -5.01
CA THR A 261 -13.81 4.32 -5.41
C THR A 261 -13.20 4.96 -4.19
N TYR A 262 -11.88 5.20 -4.22
CA TYR A 262 -11.20 5.92 -3.16
C TYR A 262 -11.62 7.41 -3.15
N PHE A 263 -11.58 8.03 -4.33
CA PHE A 263 -11.95 9.42 -4.55
C PHE A 263 -13.45 9.57 -4.85
N ASP A 264 -14.00 10.74 -4.52
CA ASP A 264 -15.33 11.12 -4.98
C ASP A 264 -15.26 11.49 -6.47
N GLU A 265 -15.63 10.55 -7.34
CA GLU A 265 -15.54 10.75 -8.79
C GLU A 265 -16.38 11.93 -9.30
N SER A 266 -17.36 12.41 -8.51
CA SER A 266 -18.15 13.59 -8.90
C SER A 266 -17.43 14.92 -8.78
N THR A 267 -16.27 14.95 -8.10
CA THR A 267 -15.46 16.16 -7.92
C THR A 267 -14.20 16.16 -8.79
N LEU A 268 -14.01 15.15 -9.65
CA LEU A 268 -12.85 15.09 -10.53
C LEU A 268 -13.10 15.98 -11.75
N GLU A 269 -12.20 16.92 -12.00
CA GLU A 269 -12.36 17.93 -13.05
C GLU A 269 -11.55 17.60 -14.30
N SER A 270 -10.47 16.82 -14.15
CA SER A 270 -9.54 16.49 -15.22
C SER A 270 -9.52 15.00 -15.59
N TYR A 271 -9.15 14.72 -16.84
CA TYR A 271 -8.94 13.35 -17.31
C TYR A 271 -7.83 12.63 -16.53
N ALA A 272 -6.75 13.34 -16.17
CA ALA A 272 -5.63 12.76 -15.41
C ALA A 272 -6.06 12.32 -14.01
N GLU A 273 -6.92 13.09 -13.33
CA GLU A 273 -7.50 12.70 -12.05
C GLU A 273 -8.43 11.49 -12.20
N TRP A 274 -9.23 11.45 -13.28
CA TRP A 274 -10.10 10.31 -13.56
C TRP A 274 -9.30 9.02 -13.82
N GLU A 275 -8.21 9.11 -14.58
CA GLU A 275 -7.29 8.01 -14.82
C GLU A 275 -6.63 7.53 -13.52
N ALA A 276 -6.12 8.44 -12.68
CA ALA A 276 -5.58 8.10 -11.37
C ALA A 276 -6.63 7.46 -10.43
N SER A 277 -7.88 7.92 -10.51
CA SER A 277 -9.00 7.35 -9.75
C SER A 277 -9.31 5.92 -10.16
N ASN A 278 -9.21 5.58 -11.44
CA ASN A 278 -9.41 4.21 -11.92
C ASN A 278 -8.40 3.22 -11.31
N ASP A 279 -7.20 3.69 -10.99
CA ASP A 279 -6.21 2.88 -10.30
C ASP A 279 -6.46 2.68 -8.81
N CYS A 280 -7.34 3.51 -8.24
CA CYS A 280 -7.71 3.54 -6.82
C CYS A 280 -9.13 2.99 -6.59
N LYS A 281 -9.48 1.90 -7.30
CA LYS A 281 -10.75 1.18 -7.15
C LYS A 281 -10.57 -0.11 -6.35
N LEU A 282 -11.58 -0.42 -5.55
CA LEU A 282 -11.67 -1.63 -4.74
C LEU A 282 -12.91 -2.41 -5.18
N TYR A 283 -12.71 -3.62 -5.67
CA TYR A 283 -13.79 -4.50 -6.10
C TYR A 283 -14.09 -5.53 -5.01
N LEU A 284 -15.36 -5.72 -4.70
CA LEU A 284 -15.84 -6.65 -3.68
C LEU A 284 -16.80 -7.64 -4.31
N LEU A 285 -16.65 -8.92 -3.98
CA LEU A 285 -17.61 -9.98 -4.27
C LEU A 285 -18.36 -10.33 -3.00
N GLY A 286 -19.68 -10.40 -3.08
CA GLY A 286 -20.46 -10.72 -1.90
C GLY A 286 -21.95 -10.74 -2.11
N ASN A 287 -22.66 -10.65 -1.00
CA ASN A 287 -24.12 -10.69 -0.95
C ASN A 287 -24.63 -9.56 -0.04
N PHE A 288 -25.63 -8.82 -0.52
CA PHE A 288 -26.19 -7.67 0.19
C PHE A 288 -27.01 -8.05 1.43
N GLU A 289 -27.75 -9.15 1.38
CA GLU A 289 -28.62 -9.60 2.46
C GLU A 289 -27.79 -10.07 3.67
N LYS A 290 -26.79 -10.90 3.42
CA LYS A 290 -25.85 -11.40 4.44
C LYS A 290 -24.81 -10.35 4.85
N ASN A 291 -24.65 -9.29 4.05
CA ASN A 291 -23.61 -8.28 4.18
C ASN A 291 -22.21 -8.87 4.41
N LYS A 292 -21.84 -9.85 3.58
CA LYS A 292 -20.53 -10.50 3.59
C LYS A 292 -19.84 -10.24 2.27
N TRP A 293 -18.66 -9.66 2.34
CA TRP A 293 -17.90 -9.23 1.18
C TRP A 293 -16.47 -9.74 1.27
N THR A 294 -15.85 -9.99 0.14
CA THR A 294 -14.42 -10.28 0.07
C THR A 294 -13.82 -9.55 -1.11
N MET A 295 -12.53 -9.21 -1.01
CA MET A 295 -11.86 -8.43 -2.05
C MET A 295 -11.61 -9.27 -3.31
N LEU A 296 -11.96 -8.69 -4.46
CA LEU A 296 -11.61 -9.21 -5.77
C LEU A 296 -10.31 -8.59 -6.25
N THR A 297 -9.56 -9.35 -7.04
CA THR A 297 -8.34 -8.87 -7.69
C THR A 297 -8.64 -7.97 -8.88
N SER A 298 -7.67 -7.15 -9.26
CA SER A 298 -7.79 -6.15 -10.33
C SER A 298 -7.97 -6.68 -11.75
N TYR A 299 -8.14 -8.01 -11.97
CA TYR A 299 -8.44 -8.56 -13.30
C TYR A 299 -9.69 -7.93 -13.94
N TRP A 300 -10.59 -7.37 -13.11
CA TRP A 300 -11.80 -6.71 -13.55
C TRP A 300 -11.60 -5.29 -14.09
N LYS A 301 -10.40 -4.70 -14.01
CA LYS A 301 -10.14 -3.34 -14.51
C LYS A 301 -10.33 -3.19 -16.03
N ASN A 302 -10.10 -4.26 -16.79
CA ASN A 302 -10.13 -4.21 -18.26
C ASN A 302 -11.49 -4.55 -18.87
N ILE A 303 -12.49 -4.85 -18.04
CA ILE A 303 -13.80 -5.28 -18.54
C ILE A 303 -14.69 -4.05 -18.54
N GLU A 304 -15.14 -3.64 -19.73
CA GLU A 304 -16.19 -2.64 -19.90
C GLU A 304 -17.50 -3.17 -19.33
N LEU A 305 -17.65 -3.07 -18.01
CA LEU A 305 -18.84 -3.50 -17.32
C LEU A 305 -19.87 -2.37 -17.32
N LYS A 306 -21.13 -2.73 -17.50
CA LYS A 306 -22.23 -1.80 -17.26
C LYS A 306 -22.31 -1.56 -15.75
N HIS A 307 -22.14 -0.32 -15.35
CA HIS A 307 -22.23 0.09 -13.95
C HIS A 307 -23.61 0.68 -13.70
N SER A 308 -24.32 0.19 -12.69
CA SER A 308 -25.42 0.94 -12.10
C SER A 308 -24.88 1.74 -10.91
N VAL A 309 -24.99 3.06 -10.98
CA VAL A 309 -24.58 3.95 -9.89
C VAL A 309 -25.64 3.88 -8.80
N ILE A 310 -25.26 3.47 -7.60
CA ILE A 310 -26.16 3.52 -6.44
C ILE A 310 -25.65 4.60 -5.49
N ILE A 311 -26.40 5.69 -5.41
CA ILE A 311 -26.18 6.72 -4.41
C ILE A 311 -26.92 6.28 -3.14
N ASN A 312 -26.17 5.76 -2.17
CA ASN A 312 -26.71 5.42 -0.87
C ASN A 312 -25.71 5.81 0.22
N ASN A 313 -25.86 7.05 0.70
CA ASN A 313 -25.04 7.60 1.76
C ASN A 313 -25.18 6.74 3.02
N GLY A 314 -24.14 5.98 3.36
CA GLY A 314 -24.11 5.21 4.59
C GLY A 314 -24.30 3.69 4.43
N LYS A 315 -24.20 3.14 3.21
CA LYS A 315 -24.14 1.67 3.07
C LYS A 315 -22.88 1.14 3.76
N VAL A 316 -23.08 0.14 4.60
CA VAL A 316 -22.02 -0.54 5.37
C VAL A 316 -21.68 -1.88 4.72
N PHE A 317 -20.39 -2.14 4.52
CA PHE A 317 -19.83 -3.38 3.97
C PHE A 317 -18.98 -4.08 5.03
N ASN A 318 -19.28 -5.34 5.37
CA ASN A 318 -18.37 -6.15 6.19
C ASN A 318 -17.46 -6.98 5.27
N ILE A 319 -16.21 -6.56 5.17
CA ILE A 319 -15.18 -7.13 4.31
C ILE A 319 -14.39 -8.16 5.10
N TYR A 320 -14.52 -9.42 4.71
CA TYR A 320 -13.80 -10.57 5.22
C TYR A 320 -12.56 -10.84 4.37
#